data_AF-Q53RL0-F1
#
_entry.id   AF-Q53RL0-F1
#
_cell.length_a   1.000
_cell.length_b   1.000
_cell.length_c   1.000
_cell.angle_alpha   90.00
_cell.angle_beta   90.00
_cell.angle_gamma   90.00
#
_symmetry.space_group_name_H-M   'P 1'
#
loop_
_entity.id
_entity.type
_entity.pdbx_description
1 polymer ?
#
loop_
_entity_poly.entity_id
_entity_poly.type
_entity_poly.pdbx_seq_one_letter_code
_entity_poly.pdbx_strand_id
1 'polypeptide(L)' 'PEEVEIKCPLNHIACLGTNKCVHLSQLCNGVLDCPDGYDEGVHCQ' A
#
# COMPACT_ATOMS: atom_id res chain seq x y z
N PRO A 1 -2.17 -18.35 -13.23
CA PRO A 1 -2.46 -17.48 -12.08
C PRO A 1 -1.18 -16.74 -11.69
N GLU A 2 -0.85 -15.70 -12.44
CA GLU A 2 0.29 -14.83 -12.13
C GLU A 2 -0.19 -13.82 -11.10
N GLU A 3 -0.01 -14.18 -9.82
CA GLU A 3 0.05 -13.21 -8.74
C GLU A 3 1.18 -12.26 -9.11
N VAL A 4 0.82 -11.06 -9.56
CA VAL A 4 1.79 -10.01 -9.83
C VAL A 4 2.45 -9.71 -8.49
N GLU A 5 3.61 -10.32 -8.24
CA GLU A 5 4.52 -9.90 -7.19
C GLU A 5 4.94 -8.48 -7.54
N ILE A 6 4.14 -7.50 -7.12
CA ILE A 6 4.54 -6.11 -7.14
C ILE A 6 5.69 -6.03 -6.15
N LYS A 7 6.92 -6.16 -6.66
CA LYS A 7 8.16 -6.05 -5.90
C LYS A 7 8.35 -4.61 -5.49
N CYS A 8 7.59 -4.22 -4.47
CA CYS A 8 7.91 -3.02 -3.74
C CYS A 8 9.26 -3.20 -3.05
N PRO A 9 10.08 -2.13 -2.98
CA PRO A 9 11.34 -2.19 -2.26
C PRO A 9 11.12 -2.59 -0.80
N LEU A 10 12.19 -3.02 -0.12
CA LEU A 10 12.16 -3.25 1.32
C LEU A 10 11.53 -2.06 2.03
N ASN A 11 10.68 -2.36 3.02
CA ASN A 11 9.88 -1.38 3.75
C ASN A 11 8.81 -0.65 2.91
N HIS A 12 8.36 -1.22 1.80
CA HIS A 12 7.21 -0.71 1.06
C HIS A 12 6.15 -1.80 0.84
N ILE A 13 4.89 -1.38 0.77
CA ILE A 13 3.73 -2.21 0.48
C ILE A 13 3.05 -1.73 -0.80
N ALA A 14 2.53 -2.66 -1.59
CA ALA A 14 1.74 -2.34 -2.76
C ALA A 14 0.31 -1.98 -2.37
N CYS A 15 -0.18 -0.85 -2.89
CA CYS A 15 -1.57 -0.48 -2.81
C CYS A 15 -2.44 -1.50 -3.57
N LEU A 16 -3.51 -1.97 -2.93
CA LEU A 16 -4.39 -3.00 -3.49
C LEU A 16 -4.90 -2.60 -4.88
N GLY A 17 -4.81 -3.51 -5.86
CA GLY A 17 -5.32 -3.28 -7.22
C GLY A 17 -4.52 -2.27 -8.05
N THR A 18 -3.35 -1.82 -7.57
CA THR A 18 -2.52 -0.84 -8.29
C THR A 18 -1.05 -1.24 -8.27
N ASN A 19 -0.24 -0.63 -9.14
CA ASN A 19 1.23 -0.77 -9.13
C ASN A 19 1.92 0.30 -8.26
N LYS A 20 1.20 0.94 -7.33
CA LYS A 20 1.77 1.97 -6.45
C LYS A 20 2.33 1.32 -5.18
N CYS A 21 3.56 1.66 -4.84
CA CYS A 21 4.18 1.25 -3.58
C CYS A 21 4.19 2.44 -2.61
N VAL A 22 3.76 2.20 -1.37
CA VAL A 22 3.83 3.18 -0.28
C VAL A 22 4.76 2.65 0.80
N HIS A 23 5.47 3.55 1.50
CA HIS A 23 6.37 3.14 2.56
C HIS A 23 5.58 2.60 3.75
N LEU A 24 6.12 1.62 4.47
CA LEU A 24 5.47 1.06 5.67
C LEU A 24 5.26 2.12 6.77
N SER A 25 6.13 3.14 6.85
CA SER A 25 5.92 4.29 7.75
C SER A 25 4.81 5.25 7.29
N GLN A 26 4.34 5.08 6.05
CA GLN A 26 3.21 5.83 5.52
C GLN A 26 1.90 5.03 5.61
N LEU A 27 1.94 3.76 6.04
CA LEU A 27 0.72 3.06 6.40
C LEU A 27 0.17 3.64 7.70
N CYS A 28 -1.13 3.87 7.75
CA CYS A 28 -1.85 4.38 8.91
C CYS A 28 -1.23 5.67 9.49
N ASN A 29 -0.68 6.53 8.63
CA ASN A 29 -0.07 7.80 9.00
C ASN A 29 -1.07 8.98 8.96
N GLY A 30 -2.33 8.73 8.59
CA GLY A 30 -3.38 9.74 8.43
C GLY A 30 -3.35 10.48 7.08
N VAL A 31 -2.54 10.02 6.12
CA VAL A 31 -2.40 10.59 4.77
C VAL A 31 -2.76 9.54 3.74
N LEU A 32 -3.71 9.86 2.87
CA LEU A 32 -4.08 8.99 1.75
C LEU A 32 -2.98 8.98 0.69
N ASP A 33 -2.04 8.04 0.81
CA ASP A 33 -1.02 7.77 -0.20
C ASP A 33 -1.52 6.79 -1.27
N CYS A 34 -2.35 5.79 -0.96
CA CYS A 34 -2.96 4.96 -2.00
C CYS A 34 -4.17 5.66 -2.65
N PRO A 35 -4.36 5.51 -3.98
CA PRO A 35 -5.52 6.07 -4.66
C PRO A 35 -6.85 5.44 -4.20
N ASP A 36 -6.81 4.19 -3.76
CA ASP A 36 -7.94 3.49 -3.13
C ASP A 36 -8.06 3.78 -1.62
N GLY A 37 -7.09 4.53 -1.06
CA GLY A 37 -6.96 4.71 0.38
C GLY A 37 -6.73 3.43 1.16
N TYR A 38 -6.25 2.38 0.49
CA TYR A 38 -5.93 1.11 1.13
C TYR A 38 -5.06 1.33 2.35
N ASP A 39 -3.97 2.08 2.21
CA ASP A 39 -3.00 2.43 3.25
C ASP A 39 -3.57 3.12 4.49
N GLU A 40 -4.73 3.77 4.38
CA GLU A 40 -5.46 4.43 5.47
C GLU A 40 -6.86 3.81 5.67
N GLY A 41 -7.04 2.58 5.19
CA GLY A 41 -8.32 1.91 5.17
C GLY A 41 -8.74 1.37 6.55
N VAL A 42 -9.83 0.60 6.57
CA VAL A 42 -10.39 -0.01 7.79
C VAL A 42 -9.44 -0.98 8.52
N HIS A 43 -8.32 -1.37 7.90
CA HIS A 43 -7.31 -2.20 8.53
C HIS A 43 -6.36 -1.40 9.45
N CYS A 44 -6.37 -0.07 9.34
CA CYS A 44 -5.72 0.86 10.26
C CYS A 44 -6.65 1.09 11.45
N GLN A 45 -6.68 0.14 12.40
CA GLN A 45 -7.42 0.25 13.65
C GLN A 45 -6.50 0.02 14.85
#